data_AF-A0A5B9PA92-F1
#
_entry.id   AF-A0A5B9PA92-F1
#
_cell.length_a   1.000
_cell.length_b   1.000
_cell.length_c   1.000
_cell.angle_alpha   90.00
_cell.angle_beta   90.00
_cell.angle_gamma   90.00
#
_symmetry.space_group_name_H-M   'P 1'
#
loop_
_entity.id
_entity.type
_entity.pdbx_description
1 polymer ?
#
loop_
_entity_poly.entity_id
_entity_poly.type
_entity_poly.pdbx_seq_one_letter_code
_entity_poly.pdbx_strand_id
1 'polypeptide(L)'
;MSDDEIQEIGNGGDRLHIPGLDWESPAELSASAYRQADVRFEDRLSVLPKHGFCLWPEDGEDWIHPGDLEVARTLIPSKRIFRKEDCSDEILGRMGYVEYSYGDVAFRGLPTLWHEVASEGYEIGDTVELKSGYGKLRPIIADIAGMFWNRHEQVIEYALIKNGVPQPNRYQSSQFRLCMKIGVAPTPRQKALLNRENSLNGL
;
A
#
# COMPACT_ATOMS: atom_id res chain seq x y z
N MET A 1 59.45 -14.28 20.14
CA MET A 1 58.59 -14.97 21.13
C MET A 1 58.20 -13.94 22.17
N SER A 2 56.97 -13.47 22.06
CA SER A 2 56.22 -12.78 23.12
C SER A 2 54.82 -12.57 22.54
N ASP A 3 53.89 -13.33 23.10
CA ASP A 3 52.44 -13.20 22.97
C ASP A 3 51.95 -11.91 23.65
N ASP A 4 50.65 -11.65 23.47
CA ASP A 4 49.79 -10.66 24.13
C ASP A 4 49.72 -9.27 23.48
N GLU A 5 48.57 -8.94 22.86
CA GLU A 5 47.44 -8.30 23.56
C GLU A 5 46.37 -7.87 22.52
N ILE A 6 45.22 -8.55 22.52
CA ILE A 6 44.00 -8.09 21.83
C ILE A 6 43.26 -7.17 22.82
N GLN A 7 43.00 -5.93 22.43
CA GLN A 7 42.03 -5.06 23.10
C GLN A 7 40.91 -4.65 22.14
N GLU A 8 39.70 -5.12 22.48
CA GLU A 8 38.40 -4.60 22.01
C GLU A 8 38.11 -3.25 22.66
N ILE A 9 37.82 -2.20 21.87
CA ILE A 9 36.99 -1.03 22.26
C ILE A 9 36.61 -0.31 20.94
N GLY A 10 35.40 0.12 20.60
CA GLY A 10 34.08 0.09 21.21
C GLY A 10 33.08 0.69 20.22
N ASN A 11 31.84 0.23 20.28
CA ASN A 11 30.68 0.77 19.56
C ASN A 11 30.48 2.26 19.89
N GLY A 12 30.39 3.10 18.86
CA GLY A 12 30.08 4.52 18.95
C GLY A 12 29.03 4.95 17.92
N GLY A 13 27.92 4.21 17.84
CA GLY A 13 26.71 4.66 17.16
C GLY A 13 25.88 5.46 18.13
N ASP A 14 26.00 6.78 18.05
CA ASP A 14 25.26 7.75 18.86
C ASP A 14 23.75 7.57 18.58
N ARG A 15 23.08 6.82 19.46
CA ARG A 15 21.62 6.67 19.44
C ARG A 15 21.03 8.02 19.82
N LEU A 16 20.33 8.67 18.89
CA LEU A 16 19.42 9.76 19.23
C LEU A 16 18.33 9.20 20.15
N HIS A 17 18.57 9.30 21.45
CA HIS A 17 17.59 9.02 22.48
C HIS A 17 16.49 10.08 22.37
N ILE A 18 15.32 9.70 21.85
CA ILE A 18 14.09 10.50 21.97
C ILE A 18 13.61 10.31 23.41
N PRO A 19 13.71 11.32 24.30
CA PRO A 19 13.33 11.14 25.69
C PRO A 19 11.81 11.01 25.82
N GLY A 20 11.32 9.90 26.38
CA GLY A 20 9.91 9.73 26.79
C GLY A 20 9.04 8.81 25.93
N LEU A 21 9.61 8.00 25.02
CA LEU A 21 8.85 6.96 24.30
C LEU A 21 9.09 5.58 24.94
N ASP A 22 8.57 5.43 26.15
CA ASP A 22 8.60 4.18 26.90
C ASP A 22 7.44 3.32 26.35
N TRP A 23 7.76 2.32 25.53
CA TRP A 23 6.79 1.48 24.81
C TRP A 23 6.04 0.47 25.71
N GLU A 24 6.35 0.43 27.00
CA GLU A 24 5.69 -0.40 28.00
C GLU A 24 4.91 0.48 29.00
N SER A 25 3.64 0.77 28.68
CA SER A 25 2.49 0.96 29.60
C SER A 25 1.56 2.10 29.14
N PRO A 26 0.36 1.80 28.60
CA PRO A 26 -0.60 2.82 28.12
C PRO A 26 -1.34 3.61 29.22
N ALA A 27 -0.93 3.56 30.49
CA ALA A 27 -1.84 3.88 31.59
C ALA A 27 -1.84 5.32 32.11
N GLU A 28 -0.84 6.18 31.83
CA GLU A 28 -0.70 7.45 32.59
C GLU A 28 -0.39 8.72 31.79
N LEU A 29 -0.73 8.78 30.50
CA LEU A 29 -0.80 10.09 29.83
C LEU A 29 -2.17 10.72 30.11
N SER A 30 -2.19 11.68 31.05
CA SER A 30 -3.42 12.31 31.55
C SER A 30 -4.31 12.85 30.42
N ALA A 31 -5.61 12.53 30.50
CA ALA A 31 -6.67 12.91 29.55
C ALA A 31 -6.79 14.44 29.29
N SER A 32 -6.06 15.27 30.02
CA SER A 32 -6.00 16.72 29.85
C SER A 32 -5.13 17.17 28.67
N ALA A 33 -4.08 16.42 28.32
CA ALA A 33 -3.21 16.76 27.18
C ALA A 33 -3.87 16.39 25.84
N TYR A 34 -4.70 15.35 25.82
CA TYR A 34 -5.38 14.86 24.62
C TYR A 34 -6.54 15.75 24.16
N ARG A 35 -7.27 16.42 25.07
CA ARG A 35 -8.46 17.22 24.72
C ARG A 35 -8.22 18.45 23.84
N GLN A 36 -6.99 18.97 23.78
CA GLN A 36 -6.69 20.14 22.94
C GLN A 36 -6.24 19.76 21.50
N ALA A 37 -5.92 18.49 21.25
CA ALA A 37 -5.54 17.99 19.93
C ALA A 37 -6.73 17.50 19.08
N ASP A 38 -7.85 17.13 19.72
CA ASP A 38 -9.01 16.50 19.06
C ASP A 38 -9.71 17.39 18.02
N VAL A 39 -9.77 18.72 18.20
CA VAL A 39 -10.58 19.60 17.33
C VAL A 39 -9.93 19.90 15.96
N ARG A 40 -8.70 19.44 15.70
CA ARG A 40 -7.96 19.73 14.45
C ARG A 40 -7.75 18.54 13.51
N PHE A 41 -8.07 17.32 13.92
CA PHE A 41 -7.76 16.11 13.14
C PHE A 41 -8.87 15.68 12.19
N GLU A 42 -10.14 15.92 12.55
CA GLU A 42 -11.30 15.40 11.82
C GLU A 42 -11.52 16.07 10.45
N ASP A 43 -10.95 17.26 10.22
CA ASP A 43 -11.18 18.07 9.01
C ASP A 43 -10.08 17.93 7.94
N ARG A 44 -9.04 17.11 8.17
CA ARG A 44 -7.85 17.03 7.29
C ARG A 44 -7.81 15.86 6.30
N LEU A 45 -8.74 14.90 6.40
CA LEU A 45 -8.59 13.59 5.76
C LEU A 45 -9.36 13.44 4.43
N SER A 46 -10.31 14.33 4.15
CA SER A 46 -10.98 14.40 2.83
C SER A 46 -10.07 14.83 1.67
N VAL A 47 -8.82 15.23 1.98
CA VAL A 47 -7.85 15.79 1.02
C VAL A 47 -6.58 14.91 0.88
N LEU A 48 -6.46 13.80 1.62
CA LEU A 48 -5.26 12.98 1.50
C LEU A 48 -5.22 12.25 0.15
N PRO A 49 -4.07 12.30 -0.55
CA PRO A 49 -3.87 11.48 -1.73
C PRO A 49 -3.98 10.01 -1.37
N LYS A 50 -4.88 9.31 -2.06
CA LYS A 50 -5.20 7.92 -1.76
C LYS A 50 -4.12 6.95 -2.24
N HIS A 51 -3.36 7.30 -3.29
CA HIS A 51 -2.43 6.38 -3.95
C HIS A 51 -0.99 6.89 -3.90
N GLY A 52 -0.05 5.96 -3.74
CA GLY A 52 1.36 6.29 -3.56
C GLY A 52 2.22 5.05 -3.33
N PHE A 53 3.54 5.22 -3.29
CA PHE A 53 4.47 4.14 -2.95
C PHE A 53 5.25 4.50 -1.69
N CYS A 54 5.73 3.47 -0.98
CA CYS A 54 6.47 3.65 0.26
C CYS A 54 7.96 3.34 0.08
N LEU A 55 8.82 4.15 0.72
CA LEU A 55 10.26 3.92 0.78
C LEU A 55 10.72 3.78 2.23
N TRP A 56 11.79 3.01 2.44
CA TRP A 56 12.49 3.03 3.72
C TRP A 56 13.12 4.41 3.93
N PRO A 57 12.96 5.00 5.10
CA PRO A 57 13.68 6.20 5.47
C PRO A 57 15.14 5.86 5.77
N GLU A 58 16.02 6.85 5.66
CA GLU A 58 17.45 6.68 5.94
C GLU A 58 17.71 6.33 7.42
N ASP A 59 16.84 6.81 8.31
CA ASP A 59 16.95 6.64 9.76
C ASP A 59 16.48 5.25 10.27
N GLY A 60 16.12 4.32 9.38
CA GLY A 60 15.78 2.94 9.74
C GLY A 60 14.28 2.65 9.80
N GLU A 61 13.84 1.85 10.77
CA GLU A 61 12.54 1.16 10.71
C GLU A 61 11.50 1.68 11.70
N ASP A 62 11.88 2.63 12.55
CA ASP A 62 11.07 3.18 13.65
C ASP A 62 9.80 3.91 13.17
N TRP A 63 9.70 4.13 11.86
CA TRP A 63 8.55 4.74 11.19
C TRP A 63 7.42 3.75 10.90
N ILE A 64 7.62 2.46 11.18
CA ILE A 64 6.65 1.39 10.97
C ILE A 64 6.25 0.86 12.32
N HIS A 65 4.97 0.56 12.46
CA HIS A 65 4.48 -0.01 13.70
C HIS A 65 5.20 -1.34 13.97
N PRO A 66 5.74 -1.58 15.17
CA PRO A 66 6.57 -2.76 15.45
C PRO A 66 5.90 -4.09 15.11
N GLY A 67 4.57 -4.18 15.30
CA GLY A 67 3.77 -5.37 14.97
C GLY A 67 3.66 -5.67 13.46
N ASP A 68 3.98 -4.71 12.60
CA ASP A 68 3.82 -4.83 11.15
C ASP A 68 5.17 -4.83 10.40
N LEU A 69 6.30 -4.76 11.12
CA LEU A 69 7.64 -4.69 10.54
C LEU A 69 7.92 -5.82 9.55
N GLU A 70 7.61 -7.06 9.93
CA GLU A 70 7.85 -8.21 9.05
C GLU A 70 7.00 -8.16 7.78
N VAL A 71 5.74 -7.70 7.87
CA VAL A 71 4.89 -7.50 6.70
C VAL A 71 5.48 -6.41 5.81
N ALA A 72 5.86 -5.28 6.40
CA ALA A 72 6.45 -4.16 5.68
C ALA A 72 7.76 -4.55 4.96
N ARG A 73 8.64 -5.35 5.58
CA ARG A 73 9.87 -5.86 4.92
C ARG A 73 9.61 -6.61 3.62
N THR A 74 8.47 -7.27 3.48
CA THR A 74 8.10 -7.96 2.22
C THR A 74 7.52 -7.02 1.17
N LEU A 75 7.06 -5.85 1.60
CA LEU A 75 6.31 -4.90 0.80
C LEU A 75 7.14 -3.69 0.37
N ILE A 76 8.12 -3.27 1.17
CA ILE A 76 8.97 -2.10 0.93
C ILE A 76 10.48 -2.44 1.04
N PRO A 77 11.35 -1.78 0.26
CA PRO A 77 11.00 -0.81 -0.77
C PRO A 77 10.46 -1.56 -1.99
N SER A 78 9.39 -1.05 -2.60
CA SER A 78 8.91 -1.62 -3.85
C SER A 78 8.28 -0.58 -4.74
N LYS A 79 8.05 -0.97 -5.99
CA LYS A 79 7.28 -0.17 -6.94
C LYS A 79 5.77 -0.27 -6.68
N ARG A 80 5.30 -1.03 -5.69
CA ARG A 80 3.87 -1.21 -5.45
C ARG A 80 3.22 0.13 -5.13
N ILE A 81 2.07 0.37 -5.76
CA ILE A 81 1.18 1.48 -5.38
C ILE A 81 0.26 0.97 -4.29
N PHE A 82 0.42 1.52 -3.10
CA PHE A 82 -0.42 1.31 -1.94
C PHE A 82 -1.59 2.29 -1.98
N ARG A 83 -2.66 1.92 -1.27
CA ARG A 83 -3.69 2.84 -0.83
C ARG A 83 -3.36 3.29 0.58
N LYS A 84 -3.54 4.58 0.86
CA LYS A 84 -3.38 5.18 2.20
C LYS A 84 -4.75 5.48 2.78
N GLU A 85 -4.97 5.01 3.99
CA GLU A 85 -6.22 5.16 4.73
C GLU A 85 -5.94 5.57 6.17
N ASP A 86 -6.99 6.04 6.85
CA ASP A 86 -6.91 6.30 8.27
C ASP A 86 -6.64 5.00 9.02
N CYS A 87 -5.84 5.11 10.09
CA CYS A 87 -5.60 3.96 10.93
C CYS A 87 -6.91 3.52 11.59
N SER A 88 -7.25 2.25 11.42
CA SER A 88 -8.43 1.64 12.05
C SER A 88 -8.33 1.60 13.58
N ASP A 89 -7.11 1.61 14.11
CA ASP A 89 -6.83 1.73 15.54
C ASP A 89 -6.79 3.22 15.95
N GLU A 90 -7.75 3.64 16.77
CA GLU A 90 -7.89 5.04 17.20
C GLU A 90 -6.67 5.56 17.97
N ILE A 91 -6.03 4.72 18.79
CA ILE A 91 -4.87 5.12 19.59
C ILE A 91 -3.68 5.37 18.65
N LEU A 92 -3.42 4.44 17.74
CA LEU A 92 -2.33 4.58 16.77
C LEU A 92 -2.58 5.73 15.80
N GLY A 93 -3.83 5.92 15.36
CA GLY A 93 -4.24 7.07 14.54
C GLY A 93 -3.93 8.40 15.23
N ARG A 94 -4.24 8.53 16.53
CA ARG A 94 -3.89 9.72 17.34
C ARG A 94 -2.37 9.90 17.52
N MET A 95 -1.60 8.81 17.48
CA MET A 95 -0.13 8.86 17.45
C MET A 95 0.44 9.20 16.07
N GLY A 96 -0.41 9.41 15.06
CA GLY A 96 -0.03 9.83 13.72
C GLY A 96 0.23 8.69 12.74
N TYR A 97 -0.06 7.44 13.11
CA TYR A 97 0.00 6.32 12.18
C TYR A 97 -1.14 6.38 11.16
N VAL A 98 -0.84 5.93 9.95
CA VAL A 98 -1.81 5.66 8.88
C VAL A 98 -1.70 4.21 8.44
N GLU A 99 -2.74 3.71 7.79
CA GLU A 99 -2.75 2.36 7.23
C GLU A 99 -2.39 2.41 5.73
N TYR A 100 -1.44 1.58 5.34
CA TYR A 100 -1.04 1.37 3.96
C TYR A 100 -1.49 -0.01 3.50
N SER A 101 -2.40 -0.07 2.54
CA SER A 101 -2.96 -1.33 2.02
C SER A 101 -2.51 -1.61 0.58
N TYR A 102 -2.31 -2.88 0.26
CA TYR A 102 -1.99 -3.39 -1.07
C TYR A 102 -2.79 -4.68 -1.32
N GLY A 103 -3.97 -4.55 -1.92
CA GLY A 103 -4.91 -5.67 -1.97
C GLY A 103 -5.32 -6.06 -0.54
N ASP A 104 -5.11 -7.32 -0.17
CA ASP A 104 -5.53 -7.86 1.13
C ASP A 104 -4.47 -7.73 2.24
N VAL A 105 -3.28 -7.22 1.93
CA VAL A 105 -2.22 -7.00 2.92
C VAL A 105 -2.14 -5.52 3.28
N ALA A 106 -1.93 -5.23 4.57
CA ALA A 106 -1.78 -3.88 5.07
C ALA A 106 -0.70 -3.81 6.16
N PHE A 107 -0.15 -2.62 6.36
CA PHE A 107 0.73 -2.30 7.49
C PHE A 107 0.50 -0.87 7.96
N ARG A 108 0.78 -0.59 9.22
CA ARG A 108 0.69 0.73 9.82
C ARG A 108 2.07 1.39 9.82
N GLY A 109 2.12 2.65 9.41
CA GLY A 109 3.36 3.43 9.44
C GLY A 109 3.09 4.93 9.47
N LEU A 110 4.15 5.70 9.65
CA LEU A 110 4.09 7.14 9.67
C LEU A 110 4.03 7.70 8.23
N PRO A 111 3.27 8.80 7.99
CA PRO A 111 3.12 9.44 6.68
C PRO A 111 4.40 9.79 5.94
N THR A 112 5.54 9.93 6.64
CA THR A 112 6.85 10.24 6.03
C THR A 112 7.32 9.17 5.04
N LEU A 113 6.84 7.93 5.15
CA LEU A 113 7.14 6.86 4.20
C LEU A 113 6.52 7.12 2.82
N TRP A 114 5.51 7.99 2.74
CA TRP A 114 4.61 8.11 1.61
C TRP A 114 5.11 9.02 0.50
N HIS A 115 5.16 8.48 -0.71
CA HIS A 115 5.32 9.26 -1.93
C HIS A 115 4.03 9.19 -2.74
N GLU A 116 3.36 10.34 -2.85
CA GLU A 116 2.10 10.48 -3.57
C GLU A 116 2.26 10.16 -5.07
N VAL A 117 1.25 9.48 -5.61
CA VAL A 117 1.06 9.23 -7.03
C VAL A 117 -0.35 9.61 -7.41
N ALA A 118 -0.50 10.34 -8.52
CA ALA A 118 -1.81 10.72 -9.04
C ALA A 118 -2.66 9.48 -9.33
N SER A 119 -3.88 9.46 -8.80
CA SER A 119 -4.80 8.35 -9.03
C SER A 119 -5.31 8.36 -10.47
N GLU A 120 -5.29 7.19 -11.11
CA GLU A 120 -5.92 6.97 -12.42
C GLU A 120 -7.36 6.42 -12.29
N GLY A 121 -7.89 6.33 -11.07
CA GLY A 121 -9.25 5.88 -10.79
C GLY A 121 -9.47 4.37 -10.92
N TYR A 122 -8.41 3.56 -10.80
CA TYR A 122 -8.45 2.09 -10.75
C TYR A 122 -7.92 1.58 -9.41
N GLU A 123 -8.48 0.48 -8.94
CA GLU A 123 -8.11 -0.18 -7.69
C GLU A 123 -7.74 -1.65 -7.90
N ILE A 124 -6.96 -2.22 -6.99
CA ILE A 124 -6.74 -3.67 -6.93
C ILE A 124 -8.10 -4.37 -6.69
N GLY A 125 -8.37 -5.41 -7.47
CA GLY A 125 -9.62 -6.15 -7.50
C GLY A 125 -10.71 -5.57 -8.41
N ASP A 126 -10.48 -4.42 -9.05
CA ASP A 126 -11.37 -3.98 -10.14
C ASP A 126 -11.32 -4.97 -11.31
N THR A 127 -12.49 -5.27 -11.88
CA THR A 127 -12.59 -6.05 -13.11
C THR A 127 -12.49 -5.10 -14.30
N VAL A 128 -11.61 -5.42 -15.25
CA VAL A 128 -11.37 -4.63 -16.47
C VAL A 128 -11.42 -5.49 -17.71
N GLU A 129 -11.73 -4.86 -18.85
CA GLU A 129 -11.60 -5.46 -20.16
C GLU A 129 -10.37 -4.89 -20.86
N LEU A 130 -9.40 -5.76 -21.15
CA LEU A 130 -8.25 -5.43 -21.97
C LEU A 130 -8.68 -5.26 -23.42
N LYS A 131 -8.40 -4.10 -24.01
CA LYS A 131 -8.74 -3.77 -25.40
C LYS A 131 -7.81 -4.52 -26.35
N SER A 132 -8.31 -4.86 -27.55
CA SER A 132 -7.47 -5.52 -28.57
C SER A 132 -6.31 -4.67 -29.08
N GLY A 133 -6.39 -3.34 -28.93
CA GLY A 133 -5.39 -2.42 -29.46
C GLY A 133 -5.14 -2.61 -30.96
N TYR A 134 -6.19 -2.71 -31.77
CA TYR A 134 -6.13 -3.00 -33.20
C TYR A 134 -5.50 -4.36 -33.53
N GLY A 135 -5.78 -5.38 -32.71
CA GLY A 135 -5.31 -6.76 -32.91
C GLY A 135 -3.94 -7.07 -32.32
N LYS A 136 -3.29 -6.10 -31.66
CA LYS A 136 -2.00 -6.30 -30.96
C LYS A 136 -2.14 -7.16 -29.70
N LEU A 137 -3.31 -7.11 -29.07
CA LEU A 137 -3.63 -7.82 -27.84
C LEU A 137 -4.87 -8.69 -28.05
N ARG A 138 -4.91 -9.83 -27.37
CA ARG A 138 -6.12 -10.64 -27.26
C ARG A 138 -7.03 -9.98 -26.22
N PRO A 139 -8.27 -9.57 -26.57
CA PRO A 139 -9.21 -9.06 -25.58
C PRO A 139 -9.50 -10.10 -24.51
N ILE A 140 -9.48 -9.67 -23.26
CA ILE A 140 -9.81 -10.49 -22.11
C ILE A 140 -10.54 -9.64 -21.08
N ILE A 141 -11.42 -10.27 -20.31
CA ILE A 141 -11.88 -9.75 -19.02
C ILE A 141 -10.98 -10.35 -17.94
N ALA A 142 -10.46 -9.51 -17.05
CA ALA A 142 -9.52 -9.88 -16.01
C ALA A 142 -9.63 -8.92 -14.83
N ASP A 143 -9.18 -9.34 -13.65
CA ASP A 143 -9.14 -8.51 -12.45
C ASP A 143 -7.76 -7.88 -12.29
N ILE A 144 -7.71 -6.66 -11.75
CA ILE A 144 -6.45 -6.00 -11.40
C ILE A 144 -5.88 -6.70 -10.16
N ALA A 145 -4.76 -7.40 -10.30
CA ALA A 145 -4.11 -8.10 -9.20
C ALA A 145 -3.01 -7.28 -8.52
N GLY A 146 -2.63 -6.14 -9.10
CA GLY A 146 -1.63 -5.27 -8.49
C GLY A 146 -1.34 -4.03 -9.32
N MET A 147 -0.89 -2.97 -8.63
CA MET A 147 -0.57 -1.67 -9.20
C MET A 147 0.89 -1.32 -8.90
N PHE A 148 1.59 -0.76 -9.88
CA PHE A 148 3.04 -0.53 -9.81
C PHE A 148 3.41 0.81 -10.42
N TRP A 149 4.28 1.56 -9.74
CA TRP A 149 4.84 2.80 -10.25
C TRP A 149 6.01 2.56 -11.19
N ASN A 150 5.86 2.98 -12.45
CA ASN A 150 7.00 3.06 -13.36
C ASN A 150 7.65 4.44 -13.21
N ARG A 151 8.77 4.50 -12.49
CA ARG A 151 9.51 5.77 -12.25
C ARG A 151 10.06 6.42 -13.51
N HIS A 152 10.37 5.63 -14.55
CA HIS A 152 10.94 6.18 -15.78
C HIS A 152 9.87 6.89 -16.61
N GLU A 153 8.72 6.24 -16.76
CA GLU A 153 7.61 6.77 -17.57
C GLU A 153 6.64 7.65 -16.77
N GLN A 154 6.74 7.64 -15.43
CA GLN A 154 5.84 8.35 -14.51
C GLN A 154 4.37 7.95 -14.70
N VAL A 155 4.12 6.65 -14.83
CA VAL A 155 2.77 6.07 -15.03
C VAL A 155 2.52 4.87 -14.11
N ILE A 156 1.25 4.56 -13.88
CA ILE A 156 0.86 3.33 -13.17
C ILE A 156 0.76 2.16 -14.17
N GLU A 157 1.40 1.07 -13.81
CA GLU A 157 1.35 -0.22 -14.48
C GLU A 157 0.53 -1.23 -13.66
N TYR A 158 -0.29 -2.01 -14.35
CA TYR A 158 -1.27 -2.90 -13.75
C TYR A 158 -0.93 -4.37 -14.08
N ALA A 159 -0.88 -5.22 -13.05
CA ALA A 159 -1.00 -6.68 -13.23
C ALA A 159 -2.46 -7.03 -13.44
N LEU A 160 -2.71 -7.94 -14.37
CA LEU A 160 -4.03 -8.55 -14.54
C LEU A 160 -3.96 -10.05 -14.19
N ILE A 161 -5.04 -10.57 -13.61
CA ILE A 161 -5.26 -12.00 -13.38
C ILE A 161 -6.55 -12.42 -14.08
N LYS A 162 -6.49 -13.49 -14.87
CA LYS A 162 -7.66 -14.07 -15.54
C LYS A 162 -7.88 -15.48 -15.04
N ASN A 163 -9.04 -15.76 -14.45
CA ASN A 163 -9.39 -17.08 -13.93
C ASN A 163 -8.29 -17.67 -13.01
N GLY A 164 -7.70 -16.83 -12.15
CA GLY A 164 -6.60 -17.23 -11.26
C GLY A 164 -5.22 -17.32 -11.94
N VAL A 165 -5.10 -17.08 -13.24
CA VAL A 165 -3.83 -17.13 -13.99
C VAL A 165 -3.30 -15.71 -14.22
N PRO A 166 -2.13 -15.35 -13.66
CA PRO A 166 -1.49 -14.06 -13.90
C PRO A 166 -1.18 -13.86 -15.38
N GLN A 167 -1.47 -12.67 -15.89
CA GLN A 167 -1.07 -12.29 -17.23
C GLN A 167 0.40 -11.86 -17.23
N PRO A 168 1.20 -12.24 -18.24
CA PRO A 168 2.65 -12.07 -18.21
C PRO A 168 3.08 -10.60 -18.34
N ASN A 169 2.26 -9.76 -18.96
CA ASN A 169 2.56 -8.36 -19.20
C ASN A 169 1.95 -7.45 -18.13
N ARG A 170 2.57 -6.29 -17.95
CA ARG A 170 1.96 -5.13 -17.30
C ARG A 170 1.22 -4.30 -18.34
N TYR A 171 0.16 -3.65 -17.91
CA TYR A 171 -0.69 -2.84 -18.77
C TYR A 171 -0.86 -1.45 -18.19
N GLN A 172 -1.04 -0.44 -19.03
CA GLN A 172 -1.41 0.91 -18.63
C GLN A 172 -2.94 1.08 -18.69
N SER A 173 -3.49 2.03 -17.95
CA SER A 173 -4.93 2.33 -17.92
C SER A 173 -5.54 2.63 -19.31
N SER A 174 -4.75 3.19 -20.22
CA SER A 174 -5.16 3.45 -21.60
C SER A 174 -5.52 2.17 -22.37
N GLN A 175 -4.97 1.02 -21.97
CA GLN A 175 -5.11 -0.26 -22.68
C GLN A 175 -6.34 -1.06 -22.27
N PHE A 176 -6.98 -0.73 -21.16
CA PHE A 176 -8.19 -1.40 -20.70
C PHE A 176 -9.32 -0.41 -20.40
N ARG A 177 -10.51 -0.94 -20.11
CA ARG A 177 -11.65 -0.16 -19.63
C ARG A 177 -12.23 -0.83 -18.40
N LEU A 178 -12.71 -0.02 -17.46
CA LEU A 178 -13.38 -0.51 -16.28
C LEU A 178 -14.65 -1.26 -16.65
N CYS A 179 -14.76 -2.51 -16.18
CA CYS A 179 -15.98 -3.29 -16.26
C CYS A 179 -16.73 -3.27 -14.93
N MET A 180 -16.04 -3.40 -13.81
CA MET A 180 -16.65 -3.42 -12.48
C MET A 180 -15.67 -2.89 -11.43
N LYS A 181 -16.19 -2.13 -10.47
CA LYS A 181 -15.43 -1.72 -9.28
C LYS A 181 -15.44 -2.81 -8.23
N ILE A 182 -14.31 -3.01 -7.56
CA ILE A 182 -14.26 -3.81 -6.33
C ILE A 182 -15.30 -3.28 -5.33
N GLY A 183 -16.00 -4.20 -4.65
CA GLY A 183 -17.02 -3.88 -3.64
C GLY A 183 -18.36 -3.36 -4.20
N VAL A 184 -18.49 -3.18 -5.51
CA VAL A 184 -19.75 -2.73 -6.14
C VAL A 184 -20.49 -3.91 -6.74
N ALA A 185 -21.77 -4.07 -6.36
CA ALA A 185 -22.60 -5.13 -6.90
C ALA A 185 -22.74 -5.01 -8.43
N PRO A 186 -22.56 -6.11 -9.19
CA PRO A 186 -22.65 -6.05 -10.64
C PRO A 186 -24.08 -5.77 -11.09
N THR A 187 -24.21 -4.82 -12.02
CA THR A 187 -25.44 -4.57 -12.76
C THR A 187 -25.87 -5.81 -13.56
N PRO A 188 -27.14 -5.95 -13.94
CA PRO A 188 -27.62 -7.07 -14.76
C PRO A 188 -26.81 -7.25 -16.06
N ARG A 189 -26.38 -6.15 -16.68
CA ARG A 189 -25.54 -6.19 -17.90
C ARG A 189 -24.14 -6.74 -17.61
N GLN A 190 -23.52 -6.34 -16.50
CA GLN A 190 -22.21 -6.86 -16.09
C GLN A 190 -22.29 -8.35 -15.72
N LYS A 191 -23.35 -8.78 -15.02
CA LYS A 191 -23.61 -10.19 -14.73
C LYS A 191 -23.69 -11.03 -16.01
N ALA A 192 -24.39 -10.54 -17.04
CA ALA A 192 -24.49 -11.23 -18.32
C ALA A 192 -23.13 -11.38 -19.04
N LEU A 193 -22.26 -10.37 -18.95
CA LEU A 193 -20.90 -10.42 -19.53
C LEU A 193 -20.02 -11.45 -18.82
N LEU A 194 -20.03 -11.46 -17.48
CA LEU A 194 -19.27 -12.44 -16.69
C LEU A 194 -19.74 -13.88 -16.95
N ASN A 195 -21.05 -14.09 -16.99
CA ASN A 195 -21.62 -15.41 -17.26
C ASN A 195 -21.20 -15.92 -18.64
N ARG A 196 -21.14 -15.06 -19.66
CA ARG A 196 -20.72 -15.44 -21.01
C ARG A 196 -19.25 -15.86 -21.07
N GLU A 197 -18.35 -15.15 -20.39
CA GLU A 197 -16.93 -15.56 -20.30
C GLU A 197 -16.79 -16.92 -19.61
N ASN A 198 -17.52 -17.14 -18.51
CA ASN A 198 -17.46 -18.42 -17.77
C ASN A 198 -17.99 -19.60 -18.60
N SER A 199 -19.05 -19.40 -19.39
CA SER A 199 -19.57 -20.44 -20.29
C SER A 199 -18.62 -20.79 -21.44
N LEU A 200 -17.73 -19.89 -21.85
CA LEU A 200 -16.75 -20.13 -22.92
C LEU A 200 -15.48 -20.84 -22.43
N ASN A 201 -15.19 -20.81 -21.13
CA ASN A 201 -13.99 -21.44 -20.53
C ASN A 201 -14.28 -22.80 -19.86
N GLY A 202 -15.54 -23.26 -19.84
CA GLY A 202 -15.98 -24.51 -19.22
C GLY A 202 -16.10 -25.71 -20.18
N LEU A 203 -15.46 -25.66 -21.35
CA LEU A 203 -15.30 -26.74 -22.32
C LEU A 203 -13.81 -27.06 -22.49
#